data_AF-A0A842PJX5-F1
#
_entry.id   AF-A0A842PJX5-F1
#
_cell.length_a   1.000
_cell.length_b   1.000
_cell.length_c   1.000
_cell.angle_alpha   90.00
_cell.angle_beta   90.00
_cell.angle_gamma   90.00
#
_symmetry.space_group_name_H-M   'P 1'
#
loop_
_entity.id
_entity.type
_entity.pdbx_description
1 polymer ?
#
loop_
_entity_poly.entity_id
_entity_poly.type
_entity_poly.pdbx_seq_one_letter_code
_entity_poly.pdbx_strand_id
1 'polypeptide(L)'
;MSKVAILKTSPGTAIEDYNRLMHLADCENFLPKENKTIIKLNLSWSLFYPACSTPPWQLEGVLKTLRNDSYRDIIAVENQTVVTHPWKGAYYNKWLPILNSYGVEFQPLTDVEWVPYKPKTEMLAMYDIFGEILIPKYRHHAHKKIHEILVDLLAIQKEIHKGRFAVMDGCVCGNGAGPRTMEPFIGNVILAGEDQVAIDAVAAKIMGFEPLEI
;
A
#
# COMPACT_ATOMS: atom_id res chain seq x y z
N MET A 1 1.78 21.46 2.67
CA MET A 1 2.06 20.95 1.31
C MET A 1 2.66 19.57 1.52
N SER A 2 2.12 18.52 0.89
CA SER A 2 2.63 17.16 1.10
C SER A 2 3.99 16.98 0.42
N LYS A 3 4.82 16.06 0.94
CA LYS A 3 6.18 15.77 0.45
C LYS A 3 6.19 14.38 -0.17
N VAL A 4 6.57 14.30 -1.44
CA VAL A 4 6.82 13.04 -2.14
C VAL A 4 8.31 12.95 -2.46
N ALA A 5 8.98 11.94 -1.92
CA ALA A 5 10.34 11.60 -2.31
C ALA A 5 10.31 10.67 -3.53
N ILE A 6 11.24 10.87 -4.45
CA ILE A 6 11.46 10.04 -5.63
C ILE A 6 12.95 9.69 -5.65
N LEU A 7 13.29 8.41 -5.76
CA LEU A 7 14.67 7.94 -5.80
C LEU A 7 14.87 6.97 -6.96
N LYS A 8 15.96 7.14 -7.72
CA LYS A 8 16.42 6.12 -8.67
C LYS A 8 17.11 5.01 -7.91
N THR A 9 16.84 3.77 -8.28
CA THR A 9 17.37 2.57 -7.63
C THR A 9 18.01 1.62 -8.64
N SER A 10 18.66 0.55 -8.15
CA SER A 10 19.27 -0.49 -8.96
C SER A 10 19.12 -1.86 -8.29
N PRO A 11 19.19 -2.99 -9.04
CA PRO A 11 19.12 -4.32 -8.44
C PRO A 11 20.18 -4.59 -7.35
N GLY A 12 21.32 -3.90 -7.38
CA GLY A 12 22.39 -4.03 -6.39
C GLY A 12 22.19 -3.17 -5.12
N THR A 13 21.21 -2.27 -5.09
CA THR A 13 20.97 -1.33 -3.99
C THR A 13 19.49 -1.25 -3.55
N ALA A 14 18.59 -1.99 -4.19
CA ALA A 14 17.14 -1.83 -4.05
C ALA A 14 16.64 -1.90 -2.59
N ILE A 15 17.18 -2.80 -1.78
CA ILE A 15 16.79 -2.96 -0.37
C ILE A 15 17.24 -1.75 0.47
N GLU A 16 18.46 -1.27 0.26
CA GLU A 16 19.05 -0.12 0.94
C GLU A 16 18.44 1.21 0.50
N ASP A 17 18.08 1.33 -0.79
CA ASP A 17 17.48 2.55 -1.34
C ASP A 17 16.11 2.87 -0.68
N TYR A 18 15.37 1.86 -0.21
CA TYR A 18 14.14 2.08 0.56
C TYR A 18 14.37 2.82 1.88
N ASN A 19 15.49 2.55 2.57
CA ASN A 19 15.85 3.26 3.80
C ASN A 19 16.02 4.76 3.53
N ARG A 20 16.86 5.06 2.54
CA ARG A 20 17.11 6.43 2.08
C ARG A 20 15.84 7.12 1.59
N LEU A 21 14.99 6.42 0.83
CA LEU A 21 13.72 6.94 0.33
C LEU A 21 12.75 7.31 1.47
N MET A 22 12.58 6.41 2.45
CA MET A 22 11.68 6.62 3.57
C MET A 22 12.11 7.80 4.45
N HIS A 23 13.41 7.95 4.72
CA HIS A 23 13.95 9.10 5.43
C HIS A 23 13.89 10.39 4.61
N LEU A 24 14.09 10.35 3.29
CA LEU A 24 13.90 11.51 2.41
C LEU A 24 12.46 12.03 2.41
N ALA A 25 11.47 11.18 2.66
CA ALA A 25 10.07 11.54 2.83
C ALA A 25 9.64 11.76 4.31
N ASP A 26 10.61 11.87 5.22
CA ASP A 26 10.42 12.16 6.66
C ASP A 26 9.49 11.16 7.38
N CYS A 27 9.58 9.86 7.07
CA CYS A 27 8.64 8.83 7.55
C CYS A 27 8.35 8.83 9.06
N GLU A 28 9.35 9.11 9.90
CA GLU A 28 9.22 9.15 11.37
C GLU A 28 8.27 10.25 11.87
N ASN A 29 8.07 11.32 11.10
CA ASN A 29 7.09 12.36 11.44
C ASN A 29 5.63 11.89 11.26
N PHE A 30 5.42 10.80 10.51
CA PHE A 30 4.10 10.30 10.12
C PHE A 30 3.79 8.89 10.63
N LEU A 31 4.78 8.20 11.19
CA LEU A 31 4.66 6.86 11.78
C LEU A 31 5.06 6.88 13.27
N PRO A 32 4.12 7.17 14.18
CA PRO A 32 4.41 7.22 15.62
C PRO A 32 4.75 5.83 16.20
N LYS A 33 6.01 5.65 16.64
CA LYS A 33 6.63 4.37 17.07
C LYS A 33 5.96 3.68 18.26
N GLU A 34 5.20 4.42 19.06
CA GLU A 34 4.45 3.89 20.21
C GLU A 34 3.15 3.18 19.82
N ASN A 35 2.73 3.25 18.54
CA ASN A 35 1.56 2.55 18.03
C ASN A 35 1.98 1.34 17.17
N LYS A 36 1.11 0.32 17.13
CA LYS A 36 1.26 -0.83 16.23
C LYS A 36 1.33 -0.35 14.77
N THR A 37 2.42 -0.69 14.09
CA THR A 37 2.60 -0.39 12.66
C THR A 37 1.94 -1.46 11.82
N ILE A 38 1.03 -1.05 10.93
CA ILE A 38 0.28 -1.95 10.04
C ILE A 38 0.84 -1.76 8.63
N ILE A 39 1.53 -2.78 8.12
CA ILE A 39 1.99 -2.83 6.72
C ILE A 39 0.84 -3.40 5.89
N LYS A 40 0.04 -2.54 5.26
CA LYS A 40 -0.92 -2.97 4.24
C LYS A 40 -0.15 -3.22 2.94
N LEU A 41 -0.09 -4.48 2.52
CA LEU A 41 0.51 -4.87 1.25
C LEU A 41 -0.42 -4.49 0.08
N ASN A 42 0.01 -4.72 -1.16
CA ASN A 42 -0.87 -4.66 -2.33
C ASN A 42 -0.81 -5.99 -3.09
N LEU A 43 -1.92 -6.73 -3.08
CA LEU A 43 -2.11 -7.97 -3.82
C LEU A 43 -3.13 -7.77 -4.95
N SER A 44 -2.65 -7.56 -6.17
CA SER A 44 -3.53 -7.47 -7.36
C SER A 44 -3.75 -8.83 -8.02
N TRP A 45 -2.83 -9.78 -7.84
CA TRP A 45 -2.94 -11.14 -8.40
C TRP A 45 -2.30 -12.18 -7.49
N SER A 46 -2.90 -13.37 -7.39
CA SER A 46 -2.40 -14.43 -6.48
C SER A 46 -1.07 -15.03 -6.92
N LEU A 47 -0.73 -15.00 -8.21
CA LEU A 47 0.58 -15.45 -8.72
C LEU A 47 1.52 -14.26 -8.83
N PHE A 48 2.83 -14.49 -8.66
CA PHE A 48 3.84 -13.46 -8.86
C PHE A 48 3.92 -13.03 -10.33
N TYR A 49 3.70 -11.75 -10.56
CA TYR A 49 4.00 -11.04 -11.80
C TYR A 49 4.70 -9.72 -11.44
N PRO A 50 5.78 -9.32 -12.14
CA PRO A 50 6.35 -7.97 -11.99
C PRO A 50 5.30 -6.89 -12.20
N ALA A 51 5.50 -5.70 -11.60
CA ALA A 51 4.57 -4.56 -11.62
C ALA A 51 3.15 -4.81 -11.06
N CYS A 52 2.81 -6.02 -10.59
CA CYS A 52 1.43 -6.38 -10.26
C CYS A 52 1.09 -6.27 -8.78
N SER A 53 1.98 -6.72 -7.89
CA SER A 53 1.79 -6.76 -6.43
C SER A 53 3.08 -6.27 -5.75
N THR A 54 3.03 -5.94 -4.45
CA THR A 54 4.23 -5.54 -3.68
C THR A 54 5.37 -6.55 -3.90
N PRO A 55 6.48 -6.17 -4.54
CA PRO A 55 7.55 -7.13 -4.80
C PRO A 55 8.32 -7.47 -3.52
N PRO A 56 8.99 -8.63 -3.44
CA PRO A 56 9.67 -9.09 -2.24
C PRO A 56 10.76 -8.11 -1.75
N TRP A 57 11.50 -7.48 -2.66
CA TRP A 57 12.54 -6.50 -2.31
C TRP A 57 11.97 -5.19 -1.73
N GLN A 58 10.77 -4.76 -2.14
CA GLN A 58 10.08 -3.63 -1.50
C GLN A 58 9.70 -3.99 -0.07
N LEU A 59 9.09 -5.16 0.13
CA LEU A 59 8.70 -5.62 1.47
C LEU A 59 9.91 -5.73 2.39
N GLU A 60 11.00 -6.32 1.92
CA GLU A 60 12.24 -6.42 2.69
C GLU A 60 12.87 -5.05 2.98
N GLY A 61 12.98 -4.15 2.00
CA GLY A 61 13.53 -2.80 2.21
C GLY A 61 12.75 -1.97 3.23
N VAL A 62 11.41 -2.04 3.20
CA VAL A 62 10.53 -1.40 4.19
C VAL A 62 10.69 -2.04 5.57
N LEU A 63 10.68 -3.37 5.68
CA LEU A 63 10.85 -4.08 6.96
C LEU A 63 12.22 -3.81 7.59
N LYS A 64 13.29 -3.86 6.80
CA LYS A 64 14.67 -3.56 7.22
C LYS A 64 14.78 -2.14 7.76
N THR A 65 14.17 -1.17 7.06
CA THR A 65 14.11 0.23 7.50
C THR A 65 13.37 0.37 8.83
N LEU A 66 12.16 -0.17 8.93
CA LEU A 66 11.37 -0.12 10.16
C LEU A 66 12.07 -0.82 11.34
N ARG A 67 12.78 -1.93 11.12
CA ARG A 67 13.58 -2.56 12.19
C ARG A 67 14.77 -1.71 12.61
N ASN A 68 15.53 -1.14 11.67
CA ASN A 68 16.64 -0.23 11.96
C ASN A 68 16.18 1.00 12.77
N ASP A 69 15.04 1.58 12.38
CA ASP A 69 14.44 2.74 13.02
C ASP A 69 13.71 2.39 14.34
N SER A 70 13.87 1.15 14.84
CA SER A 70 13.35 0.64 16.11
C SER A 70 11.83 0.45 16.22
N TYR A 71 11.11 0.28 15.11
CA TYR A 71 9.71 -0.16 15.13
C TYR A 71 9.63 -1.65 15.50
N ARG A 72 8.95 -1.95 16.60
CA ARG A 72 8.90 -3.31 17.18
C ARG A 72 7.58 -4.02 16.95
N ASP A 73 6.46 -3.35 17.23
CA ASP A 73 5.13 -3.92 17.01
C ASP A 73 4.67 -3.68 15.56
N ILE A 74 4.90 -4.66 14.70
CA ILE A 74 4.60 -4.62 13.26
C ILE A 74 3.72 -5.82 12.90
N ILE A 75 2.67 -5.59 12.12
CA ILE A 75 1.85 -6.63 11.48
C ILE A 75 1.69 -6.33 9.99
N ALA A 76 1.77 -7.36 9.14
CA ALA A 76 1.47 -7.26 7.72
C ALA A 76 0.03 -7.74 7.45
N VAL A 77 -0.72 -7.01 6.63
CA VAL A 77 -2.13 -7.33 6.34
C VAL A 77 -2.44 -7.24 4.85
N GLU A 78 -3.38 -8.06 4.40
CA GLU A 78 -3.90 -8.04 3.03
C GLU A 78 -5.38 -8.45 3.02
N ASN A 79 -6.15 -7.88 2.09
CA ASN A 79 -7.56 -8.20 1.90
C ASN A 79 -7.75 -9.10 0.66
N GLN A 80 -8.90 -9.77 0.57
CA GLN A 80 -9.24 -10.62 -0.57
C GLN A 80 -10.03 -9.83 -1.62
N THR A 81 -9.62 -9.87 -2.88
CA THR A 81 -10.41 -9.32 -3.99
C THR A 81 -11.07 -10.44 -4.79
N VAL A 82 -11.87 -10.09 -5.80
CA VAL A 82 -12.54 -11.06 -6.69
C VAL A 82 -11.58 -11.94 -7.51
N VAL A 83 -10.29 -11.61 -7.58
CA VAL A 83 -9.25 -12.38 -8.30
C VAL A 83 -8.08 -12.83 -7.41
N THR A 84 -8.13 -12.56 -6.09
CA THR A 84 -7.03 -12.89 -5.18
C THR A 84 -7.44 -13.82 -4.05
N HIS A 85 -6.44 -14.40 -3.39
CA HIS A 85 -6.60 -15.15 -2.14
C HIS A 85 -5.39 -14.84 -1.26
N PRO A 86 -5.52 -14.15 -0.12
CA PRO A 86 -4.40 -13.58 0.64
C PRO A 86 -3.26 -14.58 0.92
N TRP A 87 -3.56 -15.75 1.49
CA TRP A 87 -2.56 -16.79 1.76
C TRP A 87 -1.80 -17.28 0.52
N LYS A 88 -2.50 -17.52 -0.61
CA LYS A 88 -1.86 -17.94 -1.86
C LYS A 88 -0.98 -16.81 -2.41
N GLY A 89 -1.49 -15.58 -2.40
CA GLY A 89 -0.76 -14.38 -2.79
C GLY A 89 0.53 -14.19 -2.01
N ALA A 90 0.47 -14.25 -0.68
CA ALA A 90 1.63 -14.12 0.19
C ALA A 90 2.67 -15.23 -0.01
N TYR A 91 2.23 -16.45 -0.32
CA TYR A 91 3.12 -17.57 -0.65
C TYR A 91 3.81 -17.39 -2.01
N TYR A 92 3.06 -17.10 -3.08
CA TYR A 92 3.62 -17.01 -4.43
C TYR A 92 4.46 -15.74 -4.64
N ASN A 93 4.05 -14.59 -4.08
CA ASN A 93 4.83 -13.34 -4.10
C ASN A 93 5.99 -13.32 -3.08
N LYS A 94 6.24 -14.44 -2.38
CA LYS A 94 7.37 -14.64 -1.45
C LYS A 94 7.38 -13.73 -0.22
N TRP A 95 6.21 -13.25 0.20
CA TRP A 95 6.07 -12.43 1.41
C TRP A 95 6.29 -13.23 2.69
N LEU A 96 5.72 -14.44 2.78
CA LEU A 96 5.78 -15.27 3.99
C LEU A 96 7.22 -15.55 4.51
N PRO A 97 8.21 -15.96 3.69
CA PRO A 97 9.58 -16.19 4.20
C PRO A 97 10.26 -14.90 4.68
N ILE A 98 9.96 -13.75 4.07
CA ILE A 98 10.50 -12.44 4.48
C ILE A 98 9.85 -12.00 5.79
N LEU A 99 8.52 -12.04 5.87
CA LEU A 99 7.79 -11.71 7.10
C LEU A 99 8.26 -12.56 8.28
N ASN A 100 8.49 -13.86 8.05
CA ASN A 100 9.05 -14.77 9.04
C ASN A 100 10.49 -14.41 9.47
N SER A 101 11.39 -14.05 8.53
CA SER A 101 12.77 -13.67 8.90
C SER A 101 12.85 -12.37 9.72
N TYR A 102 11.90 -11.46 9.52
CA TYR A 102 11.76 -10.22 10.31
C TYR A 102 10.87 -10.37 11.56
N GLY A 103 10.31 -11.56 11.83
CA GLY A 103 9.43 -11.81 12.98
C GLY A 103 8.13 -10.99 12.93
N VAL A 104 7.51 -10.88 11.76
CA VAL A 104 6.27 -10.15 11.51
C VAL A 104 5.17 -11.14 11.08
N GLU A 105 4.00 -11.02 11.70
CA GLU A 105 2.83 -11.83 11.38
C GLU A 105 2.13 -11.34 10.10
N PHE A 106 1.56 -12.28 9.33
CA PHE A 106 0.69 -11.99 8.20
C PHE A 106 -0.77 -12.32 8.55
N GLN A 107 -1.64 -11.31 8.56
CA GLN A 107 -3.07 -11.45 8.88
C GLN A 107 -3.93 -11.06 7.66
N PRO A 108 -4.59 -12.04 7.01
CA PRO A 108 -5.66 -11.76 6.07
C PRO A 108 -6.83 -11.03 6.73
N LEU A 109 -7.41 -10.06 6.02
CA LEU A 109 -8.56 -9.28 6.49
C LEU A 109 -9.92 -9.94 6.23
N THR A 110 -9.93 -11.11 5.58
CA THR A 110 -11.08 -12.02 5.54
C THR A 110 -11.33 -12.70 6.88
N ASP A 111 -10.28 -12.83 7.70
CA ASP A 111 -10.25 -13.72 8.87
C ASP A 111 -10.30 -12.92 10.19
N VAL A 112 -10.84 -11.69 10.15
CA VAL A 112 -10.93 -10.77 11.30
C VAL A 112 -12.37 -10.32 11.54
N GLU A 113 -12.66 -9.88 12.76
CA GLU A 113 -13.96 -9.33 13.14
C GLU A 113 -14.28 -8.04 12.36
N TRP A 114 -15.54 -7.95 11.91
CA TRP A 114 -16.13 -6.77 11.30
C TRP A 114 -17.05 -6.08 12.29
N VAL A 115 -16.88 -4.76 12.45
CA VAL A 115 -17.60 -3.95 13.43
C VAL A 115 -18.33 -2.80 12.72
N PRO A 116 -19.53 -2.40 13.19
CA PRO A 116 -20.15 -1.17 12.75
C PRO A 116 -19.28 0.05 13.02
N TYR A 117 -19.20 0.95 12.03
CA TYR A 117 -18.50 2.22 12.16
C TYR A 117 -19.37 3.37 11.70
N LYS A 118 -19.28 4.48 12.43
CA LYS A 118 -19.93 5.74 12.07
C LYS A 118 -18.83 6.78 11.82
N PRO A 119 -18.55 7.13 10.56
CA PRO A 119 -17.65 8.23 10.22
C PRO A 119 -18.07 9.54 10.91
N LYS A 120 -17.09 10.38 11.24
CA LYS A 120 -17.31 11.73 11.79
C LYS A 120 -17.61 12.73 10.68
N THR A 121 -17.10 12.46 9.48
CA THR A 121 -17.36 13.21 8.26
C THR A 121 -18.59 12.68 7.51
N GLU A 122 -19.20 13.55 6.70
CA GLU A 122 -20.28 13.14 5.77
C GLU A 122 -19.69 12.30 4.63
N MET A 123 -20.36 11.21 4.27
CA MET A 123 -19.92 10.27 3.24
C MET A 123 -20.66 10.53 1.93
N LEU A 124 -19.93 10.57 0.83
CA LEU A 124 -20.44 10.85 -0.52
C LEU A 124 -21.20 9.66 -1.15
N ALA A 125 -20.81 8.43 -0.81
CA ALA A 125 -21.32 7.22 -1.48
C ALA A 125 -21.39 5.95 -0.61
N MET A 126 -20.66 5.87 0.51
CA MET A 126 -20.66 4.68 1.36
C MET A 126 -22.06 4.29 1.85
N TYR A 127 -22.87 5.25 2.32
CA TYR A 127 -24.23 4.96 2.79
C TYR A 127 -25.18 4.56 1.64
N ASP A 128 -25.11 5.24 0.50
CA ASP A 128 -25.93 4.92 -0.69
C ASP A 128 -25.73 3.47 -1.18
N ILE A 129 -24.51 2.95 -1.08
CA ILE A 129 -24.13 1.66 -1.67
C ILE A 129 -24.27 0.50 -0.69
N PHE A 130 -24.02 0.73 0.61
CA PHE A 130 -23.96 -0.33 1.62
C PHE A 130 -25.03 -0.25 2.71
N GLY A 131 -25.70 0.89 2.89
CA GLY A 131 -26.69 1.13 3.96
C GLY A 131 -26.05 1.31 5.35
N GLU A 132 -25.14 0.41 5.73
CA GLU A 132 -24.30 0.50 6.92
C GLU A 132 -22.82 0.33 6.56
N ILE A 133 -21.93 0.97 7.33
CA ILE A 133 -20.49 0.93 7.11
C ILE A 133 -19.86 -0.06 8.10
N LEU A 134 -19.65 -1.29 7.64
CA LEU A 134 -18.65 -2.26 8.14
C LEU A 134 -17.53 -2.27 7.09
N ILE A 135 -16.23 -2.19 7.33
CA ILE A 135 -15.28 -2.24 8.46
C ILE A 135 -14.98 -3.62 9.06
N PRO A 136 -13.88 -4.27 8.66
CA PRO A 136 -13.03 -5.00 9.58
C PRO A 136 -12.24 -3.98 10.40
N LYS A 137 -11.51 -4.44 11.41
CA LYS A 137 -10.53 -3.63 12.14
C LYS A 137 -9.49 -2.90 11.22
N TYR A 138 -9.42 -3.24 9.92
CA TYR A 138 -8.41 -2.79 8.96
C TYR A 138 -8.84 -2.53 7.45
N ARG A 139 -10.08 -2.09 7.09
CA ARG A 139 -10.59 -1.56 5.73
C ARG A 139 -11.49 -2.44 4.79
N HIS A 140 -12.36 -1.82 3.95
CA HIS A 140 -13.46 -2.40 3.12
C HIS A 140 -13.22 -2.39 1.58
N HIS A 141 -14.21 -2.85 0.79
CA HIS A 141 -14.26 -2.88 -0.68
C HIS A 141 -15.47 -2.13 -1.27
N ALA A 142 -15.33 -1.54 -2.46
CA ALA A 142 -16.45 -0.99 -3.26
C ALA A 142 -16.05 -0.75 -4.74
N HIS A 143 -17.01 -0.87 -5.67
CA HIS A 143 -16.78 -0.72 -7.13
C HIS A 143 -17.86 0.11 -7.89
N LYS A 144 -18.90 0.62 -7.21
CA LYS A 144 -19.84 1.63 -7.77
C LYS A 144 -19.44 3.00 -7.23
N LYS A 145 -19.69 4.08 -7.99
CA LYS A 145 -19.29 5.47 -7.64
C LYS A 145 -17.82 5.56 -7.14
N ILE A 146 -16.89 4.90 -7.85
CA ILE A 146 -15.55 4.59 -7.33
C ILE A 146 -14.76 5.82 -6.84
N HIS A 147 -14.89 6.98 -7.48
CA HIS A 147 -14.22 8.21 -7.07
C HIS A 147 -14.77 8.77 -5.74
N GLU A 148 -16.09 8.86 -5.58
CA GLU A 148 -16.74 9.24 -4.31
C GLU A 148 -16.35 8.27 -3.18
N ILE A 149 -16.39 6.97 -3.48
CA ILE A 149 -15.97 5.89 -2.58
C ILE A 149 -14.51 6.01 -2.16
N LEU A 150 -13.59 6.39 -3.05
CA LEU A 150 -12.18 6.56 -2.71
C LEU A 150 -11.99 7.76 -1.77
N VAL A 151 -12.73 8.85 -1.97
CA VAL A 151 -12.76 9.99 -1.03
C VAL A 151 -13.26 9.56 0.35
N ASP A 152 -14.38 8.84 0.42
CA ASP A 152 -14.92 8.29 1.68
C ASP A 152 -13.91 7.39 2.39
N LEU A 153 -13.28 6.46 1.67
CA LEU A 153 -12.28 5.57 2.23
C LEU A 153 -11.02 6.31 2.71
N LEU A 154 -10.60 7.38 2.03
CA LEU A 154 -9.48 8.23 2.47
C LEU A 154 -9.85 9.07 3.70
N ALA A 155 -11.10 9.53 3.81
CA ALA A 155 -11.61 10.22 5.00
C ALA A 155 -11.64 9.27 6.21
N ILE A 156 -12.26 8.09 6.08
CA ILE A 156 -12.29 7.04 7.11
C ILE A 156 -10.85 6.65 7.51
N GLN A 157 -9.94 6.46 6.55
CA GLN A 157 -8.54 6.13 6.83
C GLN A 157 -7.83 7.23 7.66
N LYS A 158 -8.10 8.52 7.38
CA LYS A 158 -7.60 9.65 8.18
C LYS A 158 -8.22 9.71 9.59
N GLU A 159 -9.46 9.25 9.76
CA GLU A 159 -10.14 9.24 11.06
C GLU A 159 -9.70 8.09 11.99
N ILE A 160 -9.34 6.92 11.44
CA ILE A 160 -9.00 5.71 12.21
C ILE A 160 -7.49 5.52 12.43
N HIS A 161 -6.62 6.03 11.54
CA HIS A 161 -5.17 5.87 11.65
C HIS A 161 -4.50 7.17 12.11
N LYS A 162 -3.80 7.11 13.27
CA LYS A 162 -3.04 8.25 13.84
C LYS A 162 -1.85 8.71 12.98
N GLY A 163 -1.41 7.86 12.06
CA GLY A 163 -0.24 8.07 11.21
C GLY A 163 -0.37 7.22 9.96
N ARG A 164 0.12 7.73 8.83
CA ARG A 164 0.00 7.10 7.51
C ARG A 164 1.24 7.44 6.70
N PHE A 165 1.77 6.43 6.02
CA PHE A 165 2.90 6.58 5.13
C PHE A 165 2.79 5.52 4.04
N ALA A 166 3.18 5.86 2.82
CA ALA A 166 3.09 4.99 1.66
C ALA A 166 4.42 4.94 0.91
N VAL A 167 4.68 3.78 0.32
CA VAL A 167 5.87 3.46 -0.45
C VAL A 167 5.42 2.72 -1.71
N MET A 168 5.99 3.07 -2.85
CA MET A 168 5.64 2.52 -4.17
C MET A 168 6.91 2.07 -4.90
N ASP A 169 6.88 0.84 -5.42
CA ASP A 169 7.91 0.31 -6.31
C ASP A 169 7.54 0.58 -7.78
N GLY A 170 8.45 1.23 -8.50
CA GLY A 170 8.42 1.39 -9.95
C GLY A 170 9.72 0.87 -10.59
N CYS A 171 10.32 -0.19 -10.04
CA CYS A 171 11.50 -0.82 -10.63
C CYS A 171 11.13 -1.44 -11.98
N VAL A 172 10.04 -2.21 -11.98
CA VAL A 172 9.37 -2.73 -13.18
C VAL A 172 7.93 -2.25 -13.17
N CYS A 173 7.55 -1.52 -14.21
CA CYS A 173 6.19 -1.04 -14.46
C CYS A 173 5.53 -1.92 -15.54
N GLY A 174 4.19 -1.94 -15.59
CA GLY A 174 3.43 -2.67 -16.60
C GLY A 174 2.57 -1.73 -17.43
N ASN A 175 2.69 -1.83 -18.76
CA ASN A 175 1.84 -1.12 -19.71
C ASN A 175 0.88 -2.11 -20.41
N GLY A 176 -0.25 -1.62 -20.91
CA GLY A 176 -1.23 -2.44 -21.63
C GLY A 176 -2.18 -3.26 -20.74
N ALA A 177 -2.76 -4.31 -21.32
CA ALA A 177 -3.93 -4.99 -20.75
C ALA A 177 -3.58 -6.01 -19.65
N GLY A 178 -3.39 -5.53 -18.42
CA GLY A 178 -3.32 -6.35 -17.21
C GLY A 178 -2.10 -7.28 -17.12
N PRO A 179 -1.88 -7.97 -15.99
CA PRO A 179 -0.62 -8.67 -15.70
C PRO A 179 -0.30 -9.86 -16.63
N ARG A 180 -1.29 -10.37 -17.38
CA ARG A 180 -1.12 -11.52 -18.28
C ARG A 180 -0.64 -11.13 -19.69
N THR A 181 -0.92 -9.91 -20.11
CA THR A 181 -0.62 -9.37 -21.44
C THR A 181 0.01 -7.97 -21.36
N MET A 182 0.66 -7.66 -20.22
CA MET A 182 1.39 -6.42 -20.04
C MET A 182 2.71 -6.43 -20.78
N GLU A 183 3.07 -5.26 -21.30
CA GLU A 183 4.43 -4.96 -21.75
C GLU A 183 5.22 -4.41 -20.55
N PRO A 184 6.33 -5.06 -20.13
CA PRO A 184 7.12 -4.58 -19.01
C PRO A 184 7.98 -3.37 -19.41
N PHE A 185 7.96 -2.34 -18.57
CA PHE A 185 8.82 -1.16 -18.69
C PHE A 185 9.77 -1.08 -17.49
N ILE A 186 11.04 -0.76 -17.72
CA ILE A 186 12.04 -0.65 -16.63
C ILE A 186 12.08 0.79 -16.14
N GLY A 187 11.41 1.08 -15.03
CA GLY A 187 11.39 2.41 -14.42
C GLY A 187 12.60 2.69 -13.53
N ASN A 188 13.09 1.68 -12.79
CA ASN A 188 14.18 1.81 -11.80
C ASN A 188 13.98 3.01 -10.85
N VAL A 189 12.72 3.26 -10.45
CA VAL A 189 12.33 4.38 -9.58
C VAL A 189 11.48 3.88 -8.42
N ILE A 190 11.64 4.47 -7.25
CA ILE A 190 10.85 4.19 -6.05
C ILE A 190 10.36 5.51 -5.45
N LEU A 191 9.14 5.53 -4.91
CA LEU A 191 8.48 6.73 -4.39
C LEU A 191 7.97 6.52 -2.97
N ALA A 192 7.96 7.57 -2.15
CA ALA A 192 7.37 7.54 -0.81
C ALA A 192 6.84 8.91 -0.36
N GLY A 193 5.91 8.90 0.59
CA GLY A 193 5.27 10.09 1.15
C GLY A 193 4.15 9.75 2.15
N GLU A 194 3.62 10.75 2.84
CA GLU A 194 2.47 10.58 3.75
C GLU A 194 1.12 10.55 3.03
N ASP A 195 0.97 11.35 1.96
CA ASP A 195 -0.26 11.44 1.19
C ASP A 195 -0.24 10.49 -0.01
N GLN A 196 -1.07 9.46 0.06
CA GLN A 196 -1.29 8.47 -1.00
C GLN A 196 -1.72 9.15 -2.31
N VAL A 197 -2.56 10.18 -2.25
CA VAL A 197 -3.04 10.91 -3.45
C VAL A 197 -1.90 11.70 -4.10
N ALA A 198 -0.98 12.26 -3.30
CA ALA A 198 0.17 12.98 -3.83
C ALA A 198 1.17 12.02 -4.51
N ILE A 199 1.39 10.82 -3.96
CA ILE A 199 2.22 9.79 -4.59
C ILE A 199 1.59 9.33 -5.92
N ASP A 200 0.29 9.04 -5.93
CA ASP A 200 -0.42 8.60 -7.14
C ASP A 200 -0.38 9.68 -8.23
N ALA A 201 -0.55 10.96 -7.88
CA ALA A 201 -0.40 12.07 -8.82
C ALA A 201 1.03 12.20 -9.38
N VAL A 202 2.06 12.03 -8.54
CA VAL A 202 3.46 12.03 -9.02
C VAL A 202 3.74 10.82 -9.92
N ALA A 203 3.23 9.64 -9.58
CA ALA A 203 3.35 8.43 -10.38
C ALA A 203 2.65 8.58 -11.75
N ALA A 204 1.43 9.11 -11.78
CA ALA A 204 0.71 9.44 -13.01
C ALA A 204 1.52 10.38 -13.91
N LYS A 205 2.14 11.42 -13.33
CA LYS A 205 2.99 12.36 -14.07
C LYS A 205 4.28 11.71 -14.60
N ILE A 206 4.89 10.78 -13.85
CA ILE A 206 6.04 9.98 -14.33
C ILE A 206 5.63 9.09 -15.53
N MET A 207 4.40 8.57 -15.54
CA MET A 207 3.85 7.78 -16.64
C MET A 207 3.37 8.63 -17.83
N GLY A 208 3.44 9.96 -17.75
CA GLY A 208 3.07 10.89 -18.83
C GLY A 208 1.60 11.33 -18.85
N PHE A 209 0.83 11.08 -17.79
CA PHE A 209 -0.52 11.61 -17.61
C PHE A 209 -0.50 12.94 -16.84
N GLU A 210 -1.43 13.86 -17.13
CA GLU A 210 -1.63 15.03 -16.26
C GLU A 210 -2.61 14.70 -15.12
N PRO A 211 -2.20 14.75 -13.84
CA PRO A 211 -2.99 14.20 -12.73
C PRO A 211 -4.30 14.92 -12.40
N LEU A 212 -4.55 16.09 -13.00
CA LEU A 212 -5.78 16.86 -12.84
C LEU A 212 -6.78 16.64 -14.00
N GLU A 213 -6.42 15.82 -14.99
CA GLU A 213 -7.21 15.51 -16.18
C GLU A 213 -7.71 14.04 -16.19
N ILE A 214 -7.50 13.30 -15.09
CA ILE A 214 -7.83 11.87 -14.92
C ILE A 214 -8.88 11.62 -13.82
#